data_AF-A0AA97C9E1-F1
#
_entry.id   AF-A0AA97C9E1-F1
#
_cell.length_a   1.000
_cell.length_b   1.000
_cell.length_c   1.000
_cell.angle_alpha   90.00
_cell.angle_beta   90.00
_cell.angle_gamma   90.00
#
_symmetry.space_group_name_H-M   'P 1'
#
loop_
_entity.id
_entity.type
_entity.pdbx_description
1 polymer ?
#
loop_
_entity_poly.entity_id
_entity_poly.type
_entity_poly.pdbx_seq_one_letter_code
_entity_poly.pdbx_strand_id
1 'polypeptide(L)'
;MELNKNGYPTGLLVRAVWDCCDDLYEKLGRAPSRQEFNNEIRKREPHRTGISTHSRQWGEWIRFHNFSTYVADIPGIIPEEMLHPQYLRVWYAVTQLSSASAVDIVKWILNSNAPLKESEVRIQLDALTVNSKARYRYLGSRKNARSDQGSPYDLLFRTGKLRNTRYELYVQELHGVWDISDDGKTPKRIISPRQCDRLVVEARDELFADLSEEEVDSRLKALREVVIRQGQPAFRRKLIEAYEGKCAVTGCSIQVLLEAAHIIPYEGLWHTQVQHGLLLKTDIHTLFDRGLLWIDSKMLIRLSDLLAGTEYAELDGQKLRLPSDKRHWPLEIHLEEHRQYCNEELNEN
;
A
#
# COMPACT_ATOMS: atom_id res chain seq x y z
N MET A 1 29.63 1.24 -28.81
CA MET A 1 30.20 1.00 -27.47
C MET A 1 30.27 -0.49 -27.30
N GLU A 2 31.47 -1.05 -27.14
CA GLU A 2 31.59 -2.46 -26.82
C GLU A 2 31.23 -2.64 -25.33
N LEU A 3 30.30 -3.53 -25.05
CA LEU A 3 29.94 -3.93 -23.69
C LEU A 3 30.63 -5.26 -23.42
N ASN A 4 31.14 -5.45 -22.20
CA ASN A 4 31.62 -6.76 -21.76
C ASN A 4 30.43 -7.71 -21.54
N LYS A 5 30.72 -8.99 -21.24
CA LYS A 5 29.71 -10.04 -21.02
C LYS A 5 28.71 -9.75 -19.88
N ASN A 6 29.02 -8.79 -19.01
CA ASN A 6 28.18 -8.39 -17.87
C ASN A 6 27.44 -7.06 -18.12
N GLY A 7 27.48 -6.52 -19.35
CA GLY A 7 26.82 -5.27 -19.70
C GLY A 7 27.59 -4.00 -19.33
N TYR A 8 28.85 -4.11 -18.93
CA TYR A 8 29.70 -2.98 -18.53
C TYR A 8 30.52 -2.44 -19.72
N PRO A 9 30.73 -1.11 -19.85
CA PRO A 9 31.49 -0.54 -20.96
C PRO A 9 32.97 -0.97 -20.98
N THR A 10 33.51 -1.23 -22.17
CA THR A 10 34.96 -1.35 -22.38
C THR A 10 35.61 0.03 -22.57
N GLY A 11 36.67 0.29 -21.80
CA GLY A 11 37.43 1.55 -21.80
C GLY A 11 37.42 2.27 -20.45
N LEU A 12 38.62 2.58 -19.93
CA LEU A 12 38.81 3.17 -18.59
C LEU A 12 37.99 4.45 -18.36
N LEU A 13 37.83 5.28 -19.39
CA LEU A 13 37.14 6.57 -19.26
C LEU A 13 35.63 6.44 -19.19
N VAL A 14 35.07 5.41 -19.83
CA VAL A 14 33.62 5.14 -19.78
C VAL A 14 33.25 4.52 -18.43
N ARG A 15 34.16 3.74 -17.85
CA ARG A 15 34.01 3.20 -16.49
C ARG A 15 33.90 4.29 -15.44
N ALA A 16 34.78 5.30 -15.45
CA ALA A 16 34.74 6.40 -14.48
C ALA A 16 33.38 7.14 -14.44
N VAL A 17 32.71 7.27 -15.59
CA VAL A 17 31.38 7.88 -15.66
C VAL A 17 30.30 6.92 -15.12
N TRP A 18 30.38 5.64 -15.47
CA TRP A 18 29.42 4.63 -14.99
C TRP A 18 29.55 4.39 -13.48
N ASP A 19 30.78 4.24 -12.96
CA ASP A 19 31.08 4.12 -11.53
C ASP A 19 30.54 5.35 -10.76
N CYS A 20 30.67 6.56 -11.33
CA CYS A 20 30.07 7.76 -10.74
C CYS A 20 28.54 7.73 -10.71
N CYS A 21 27.89 7.13 -11.71
CA CYS A 21 26.44 7.00 -11.73
C CYS A 21 25.98 5.93 -10.74
N ASP A 22 26.68 4.80 -10.66
CA ASP A 22 26.41 3.70 -9.74
C ASP A 22 26.55 4.15 -8.27
N ASP A 23 27.64 4.83 -7.91
CA ASP A 23 27.84 5.35 -6.54
C ASP A 23 26.78 6.40 -6.15
N LEU A 24 26.40 7.27 -7.09
CA LEU A 24 25.32 8.23 -6.86
C LEU A 24 23.98 7.52 -6.71
N TYR A 25 23.74 6.47 -7.46
CA TYR A 25 22.54 5.67 -7.34
C TYR A 25 22.44 4.98 -5.98
N GLU A 26 23.53 4.37 -5.51
CA GLU A 26 23.60 3.77 -4.16
C GLU A 26 23.35 4.82 -3.07
N LYS A 27 23.93 6.00 -3.20
CA LYS A 27 23.79 7.07 -2.20
C LYS A 27 22.41 7.73 -2.19
N LEU A 28 21.82 7.94 -3.37
CA LEU A 28 20.53 8.63 -3.51
C LEU A 28 19.35 7.67 -3.39
N GLY A 29 19.59 6.37 -3.55
CA GLY A 29 18.56 5.35 -3.67
C GLY A 29 17.70 5.53 -4.94
N ARG A 30 18.12 6.34 -5.91
CA ARG A 30 17.43 6.64 -7.18
C ARG A 30 18.43 7.07 -8.26
N ALA A 31 17.99 7.11 -9.52
CA ALA A 31 18.84 7.62 -10.60
C ALA A 31 19.26 9.08 -10.34
N PRO A 32 20.55 9.42 -10.55
CA PRO A 32 21.03 10.79 -10.39
C PRO A 32 20.52 11.68 -11.53
N SER A 33 20.05 12.87 -11.17
CA SER A 33 19.78 13.92 -12.14
C SER A 33 21.06 14.34 -12.86
N ARG A 34 20.91 14.94 -14.03
CA ARG A 34 22.06 15.44 -14.80
C ARG A 34 22.88 16.46 -14.02
N GLN A 35 22.25 17.25 -13.16
CA GLN A 35 22.94 18.25 -12.34
C GLN A 35 23.73 17.59 -11.21
N GLU A 36 23.14 16.62 -10.50
CA GLU A 36 23.82 15.83 -9.46
C GLU A 36 25.04 15.10 -10.04
N PHE A 37 24.85 14.41 -11.18
CA PHE A 37 25.94 13.75 -11.90
C PHE A 37 27.06 14.74 -12.28
N ASN A 38 26.70 15.87 -12.91
CA ASN A 38 27.69 16.86 -13.33
C ASN A 38 28.46 17.45 -12.15
N ASN A 39 27.80 17.67 -11.01
CA ASN A 39 28.44 18.18 -9.81
C ASN A 39 29.45 17.18 -9.23
N GLU A 40 29.12 15.89 -9.24
CA GLU A 40 29.96 14.84 -8.67
C GLU A 40 31.13 14.49 -9.59
N ILE A 41 30.90 14.31 -10.90
CA ILE A 41 31.97 13.97 -11.85
C ILE A 41 33.01 15.08 -11.96
N ARG A 42 32.62 16.36 -11.76
CA ARG A 42 33.55 17.50 -11.70
C ARG A 42 34.48 17.46 -10.51
N LYS A 43 34.04 16.89 -9.38
CA LYS A 43 34.90 16.67 -8.20
C LYS A 43 35.87 15.53 -8.42
N ARG A 44 35.41 14.44 -9.04
CA ARG A 44 36.21 13.23 -9.34
C ARG A 44 37.26 13.48 -10.41
N GLU A 45 36.91 14.20 -11.47
CA GLU A 45 37.79 14.52 -12.58
C GLU A 45 37.87 16.04 -12.85
N PRO A 46 38.51 16.83 -11.97
CA PRO A 46 38.53 18.29 -12.08
C PRO A 46 39.20 18.79 -13.36
N HIS A 47 40.20 18.06 -13.87
CA HIS A 47 40.94 18.36 -15.11
C HIS A 47 40.16 18.08 -16.41
N ARG A 48 38.95 17.51 -16.31
CA ARG A 48 38.11 17.06 -17.44
C ARG A 48 36.74 17.75 -17.47
N THR A 49 36.69 18.94 -16.90
CA THR A 49 35.51 19.79 -16.84
C THR A 49 35.03 20.17 -18.26
N GLY A 50 33.73 20.00 -18.53
CA GLY A 50 33.10 20.45 -19.78
C GLY A 50 33.21 19.49 -20.97
N ILE A 51 33.73 18.28 -20.77
CA ILE A 51 33.79 17.27 -21.83
C ILE A 51 32.38 16.82 -22.22
N SER A 52 32.00 17.03 -23.49
CA SER A 52 30.66 16.69 -24.03
C SER A 52 30.34 15.20 -23.94
N THR A 53 31.36 14.33 -23.91
CA THR A 53 31.21 12.88 -23.76
C THR A 53 30.68 12.46 -22.40
N HIS A 54 30.88 13.21 -21.30
CA HIS A 54 30.33 12.83 -19.98
C HIS A 54 28.81 12.87 -19.96
N SER A 55 28.21 13.94 -20.49
CA SER A 55 26.74 14.03 -20.62
C SER A 55 26.16 12.95 -21.54
N ARG A 56 26.88 12.60 -22.62
CA ARG A 56 26.47 11.52 -23.52
C ARG A 56 26.47 10.16 -22.81
N GLN A 57 27.53 9.87 -22.06
CA GLN A 57 27.70 8.62 -21.33
C GLN A 57 26.72 8.49 -20.14
N TRP A 58 26.44 9.57 -19.41
CA TRP A 58 25.35 9.60 -18.43
C TRP A 58 24.01 9.24 -19.08
N GLY A 59 23.70 9.83 -20.24
CA GLY A 59 22.49 9.48 -20.98
C GLY A 59 22.46 8.04 -21.52
N GLU A 60 23.62 7.41 -21.72
CA GLU A 60 23.72 5.97 -22.05
C GLU A 60 23.42 5.10 -20.82
N TRP A 61 23.98 5.44 -19.65
CA TRP A 61 23.70 4.75 -18.38
C TRP A 61 22.22 4.82 -18.00
N ILE A 62 21.61 6.02 -18.07
CA ILE A 62 20.18 6.23 -17.82
C ILE A 62 19.32 5.31 -18.70
N ARG A 63 19.62 5.25 -20.01
CA ARG A 63 18.87 4.39 -20.95
C ARG A 63 19.12 2.90 -20.72
N PHE A 64 20.32 2.51 -20.34
CA PHE A 64 20.67 1.11 -20.06
C PHE A 64 19.84 0.54 -18.89
N HIS A 65 19.60 1.35 -17.87
CA HIS A 65 18.77 0.99 -16.71
C HIS A 65 17.28 1.36 -16.86
N ASN A 66 16.82 1.72 -18.06
CA ASN A 66 15.45 2.15 -18.36
C ASN A 66 14.96 3.37 -17.55
N PHE A 67 15.86 4.21 -17.05
CA PHE A 67 15.49 5.49 -16.44
C PHE A 67 15.14 6.53 -17.52
N SER A 68 14.34 7.53 -17.15
CA SER A 68 14.04 8.67 -18.02
C SER A 68 15.16 9.71 -18.02
N THR A 69 15.42 10.33 -19.19
CA THR A 69 16.30 11.50 -19.32
C THR A 69 15.58 12.83 -19.03
N TYR A 70 14.25 12.81 -18.92
CA TYR A 70 13.45 13.99 -18.55
C TYR A 70 13.46 14.17 -17.03
N VAL A 71 13.84 15.36 -16.58
CA VAL A 71 13.83 15.77 -15.18
C VAL A 71 12.36 15.91 -14.73
N ALA A 72 11.96 15.14 -13.74
CA ALA A 72 10.79 15.44 -12.92
C ALA A 72 11.26 16.20 -11.67
N ASP A 73 10.50 17.21 -11.23
CA ASP A 73 10.83 18.04 -10.07
C ASP A 73 10.86 17.25 -8.75
N ILE A 74 10.28 16.04 -8.72
CA ILE A 74 10.26 15.15 -7.56
C ILE A 74 10.44 13.70 -8.04
N PRO A 75 11.67 13.15 -8.01
CA PRO A 75 11.88 11.72 -8.23
C PRO A 75 11.39 10.94 -7.00
N GLY A 76 10.54 9.94 -7.21
CA GLY A 76 9.95 9.13 -6.13
C GLY A 76 10.84 7.98 -5.69
N ILE A 77 11.00 7.79 -4.38
CA ILE A 77 11.58 6.57 -3.83
C ILE A 77 10.42 5.61 -3.56
N ILE A 78 10.39 4.48 -4.28
CA ILE A 78 9.47 3.38 -4.06
C ILE A 78 10.08 2.47 -2.97
N PRO A 79 9.39 2.26 -1.84
CA PRO A 79 9.84 1.35 -0.79
C PRO A 79 10.07 -0.08 -1.30
N GLU A 80 10.98 -0.82 -0.67
CA GLU A 80 11.37 -2.18 -1.10
C GLU A 80 10.16 -3.12 -1.17
N GLU A 81 9.25 -3.01 -0.22
CA GLU A 81 8.02 -3.80 -0.14
C GLU A 81 7.03 -3.53 -1.28
N MET A 82 7.17 -2.39 -1.99
CA MET A 82 6.33 -2.01 -3.13
C MET A 82 6.99 -2.27 -4.48
N LEU A 83 8.22 -2.81 -4.49
CA LEU A 83 8.91 -3.17 -5.72
C LEU A 83 8.25 -4.36 -6.42
N HIS A 84 7.66 -5.28 -5.65
CA HIS A 84 7.05 -6.47 -6.21
C HIS A 84 5.74 -6.83 -5.47
N PRO A 85 4.68 -7.20 -6.21
CA PRO A 85 4.56 -7.26 -7.68
C PRO A 85 4.50 -5.87 -8.34
N GLN A 86 4.81 -5.80 -9.65
CA GLN A 86 4.96 -4.55 -10.41
C GLN A 86 3.76 -3.58 -10.29
N TYR A 87 2.55 -4.09 -10.10
CA TYR A 87 1.36 -3.26 -9.97
C TYR A 87 1.39 -2.37 -8.72
N LEU A 88 2.11 -2.77 -7.66
CA LEU A 88 2.26 -1.96 -6.45
C LEU A 88 3.02 -0.65 -6.71
N ARG A 89 3.97 -0.66 -7.64
CA ARG A 89 4.69 0.55 -8.08
C ARG A 89 3.75 1.59 -8.69
N VAL A 90 2.81 1.12 -9.51
CA VAL A 90 1.83 1.96 -10.21
C VAL A 90 0.79 2.49 -9.23
N TRP A 91 0.31 1.62 -8.34
CA TRP A 91 -0.57 2.02 -7.26
C TRP A 91 0.09 3.09 -6.36
N TYR A 92 1.34 2.86 -5.94
CA TYR A 92 2.09 3.79 -5.10
C TYR A 92 2.36 5.13 -5.81
N ALA A 93 2.65 5.12 -7.11
CA ALA A 93 2.75 6.36 -7.86
C ALA A 93 1.45 7.18 -7.82
N VAL A 94 0.29 6.52 -7.90
CA VAL A 94 -1.02 7.19 -7.83
C VAL A 94 -1.30 7.70 -6.41
N THR A 95 -0.93 6.97 -5.35
CA THR A 95 -1.10 7.45 -3.97
C THR A 95 -0.30 8.74 -3.73
N GLN A 96 0.96 8.78 -4.17
CA GLN A 96 1.82 9.96 -4.02
C GLN A 96 1.30 11.17 -4.81
N LEU A 97 0.70 10.93 -5.98
CA LEU A 97 0.16 12.00 -6.82
C LEU A 97 -1.30 12.38 -6.49
N SER A 98 -1.96 11.65 -5.60
CA SER A 98 -3.38 11.76 -5.20
C SER A 98 -4.42 11.60 -6.33
N SER A 99 -4.35 12.41 -7.38
CA SER A 99 -5.18 12.32 -8.59
C SER A 99 -4.44 12.82 -9.82
N ALA A 100 -4.02 11.90 -10.69
CA ALA A 100 -3.07 12.20 -11.77
C ALA A 100 -3.47 11.64 -13.13
N SER A 101 -2.95 12.28 -14.18
CA SER A 101 -3.09 11.73 -15.54
C SER A 101 -2.14 10.54 -15.73
N ALA A 102 -2.44 9.66 -16.69
CA ALA A 102 -1.53 8.57 -17.05
C ALA A 102 -0.13 9.07 -17.45
N VAL A 103 -0.04 10.27 -18.03
CA VAL A 103 1.24 10.87 -18.43
C VAL A 103 2.07 11.23 -17.20
N ASP A 104 1.44 11.81 -16.18
CA ASP A 104 2.12 12.22 -14.96
C ASP A 104 2.58 11.00 -14.14
N ILE A 105 1.74 9.96 -14.08
CA ILE A 105 2.09 8.69 -13.43
C ILE A 105 3.27 8.02 -14.12
N VAL A 106 3.26 7.95 -15.45
CA VAL A 106 4.39 7.40 -16.24
C VAL A 106 5.65 8.20 -15.98
N LYS A 107 5.58 9.53 -16.01
CA LYS A 107 6.74 10.39 -15.71
C LYS A 107 7.28 10.17 -14.31
N TRP A 108 6.41 10.03 -13.31
CA TRP A 108 6.81 9.78 -11.93
C TRP A 108 7.55 8.44 -11.79
N ILE A 109 6.99 7.37 -12.37
CA ILE A 109 7.60 6.03 -12.31
C ILE A 109 8.92 5.95 -13.08
N LEU A 110 9.03 6.58 -14.25
CA LEU A 110 10.27 6.58 -15.02
C LEU A 110 11.42 7.33 -14.32
N ASN A 111 11.09 8.19 -13.36
CA ASN A 111 12.04 8.93 -12.54
C ASN A 111 12.19 8.35 -11.12
N SER A 112 11.61 7.18 -10.86
CA SER A 112 11.74 6.50 -9.57
C SER A 112 12.97 5.60 -9.50
N ASN A 113 13.23 5.05 -8.33
CA ASN A 113 14.24 4.00 -8.10
C ASN A 113 13.87 2.63 -8.70
N ALA A 114 12.68 2.47 -9.28
CA ALA A 114 12.23 1.20 -9.85
C ALA A 114 11.36 1.40 -11.10
N PRO A 115 11.96 1.92 -12.20
CA PRO A 115 11.23 2.31 -13.40
C PRO A 115 10.54 1.12 -14.07
N LEU A 116 9.44 1.43 -14.76
CA LEU A 116 8.70 0.52 -15.63
C LEU A 116 8.58 1.16 -17.01
N LYS A 117 8.44 0.34 -18.05
CA LYS A 117 8.15 0.85 -19.40
C LYS A 117 6.77 1.50 -19.40
N GLU A 118 6.59 2.54 -20.22
CA GLU A 118 5.29 3.20 -20.37
C GLU A 118 4.16 2.21 -20.68
N SER A 119 4.42 1.22 -21.55
CA SER A 119 3.46 0.17 -21.88
C SER A 119 3.06 -0.67 -20.67
N GLU A 120 4.00 -0.97 -19.78
CA GLU A 120 3.75 -1.75 -18.56
C GLU A 120 2.90 -0.93 -17.60
N VAL A 121 3.24 0.35 -17.37
CA VAL A 121 2.44 1.26 -16.55
C VAL A 121 1.00 1.35 -17.05
N ARG A 122 0.80 1.52 -18.37
CA ARG A 122 -0.55 1.59 -18.97
C ARG A 122 -1.34 0.30 -18.78
N ILE A 123 -0.71 -0.86 -18.94
CA ILE A 123 -1.33 -2.17 -18.70
C ILE A 123 -1.76 -2.29 -17.23
N GLN A 124 -0.91 -1.88 -16.29
CA GLN A 124 -1.25 -1.93 -14.86
C GLN A 124 -2.36 -0.95 -14.51
N LEU A 125 -2.36 0.28 -15.05
CA LEU A 125 -3.46 1.22 -14.87
C LEU A 125 -4.79 0.62 -15.34
N ASP A 126 -4.81 -0.07 -16.47
CA ASP A 126 -6.00 -0.74 -16.97
C ASP A 126 -6.43 -1.93 -16.09
N ALA A 127 -5.48 -2.71 -15.59
CA ALA A 127 -5.75 -3.86 -14.72
C ALA A 127 -6.29 -3.45 -13.35
N LEU A 128 -5.69 -2.41 -12.75
CA LEU A 128 -5.98 -1.94 -11.39
C LEU A 128 -7.27 -1.12 -11.27
N THR A 129 -7.80 -0.64 -12.40
CA THR A 129 -8.89 0.34 -12.41
C THR A 129 -10.26 -0.33 -12.52
N VAL A 130 -11.11 -0.16 -11.50
CA VAL A 130 -12.41 -0.86 -11.40
C VAL A 130 -13.41 -0.49 -12.50
N ASN A 131 -13.31 0.73 -13.03
CA ASN A 131 -14.17 1.23 -14.11
C ASN A 131 -13.43 1.31 -15.45
N SER A 132 -12.30 0.61 -15.62
CA SER A 132 -11.62 0.51 -16.91
C SER A 132 -12.40 -0.37 -17.87
N LYS A 133 -12.49 0.07 -19.13
CA LYS A 133 -13.07 -0.73 -20.23
C LYS A 133 -12.19 -1.93 -20.61
N ALA A 134 -10.92 -1.95 -20.19
CA ALA A 134 -10.02 -3.06 -20.44
C ALA A 134 -10.02 -4.09 -19.30
N ARG A 135 -10.70 -3.81 -18.18
CA ARG A 135 -10.72 -4.64 -16.96
C ARG A 135 -11.06 -6.11 -17.23
N TYR A 136 -11.95 -6.39 -18.18
CA TYR A 136 -12.33 -7.76 -18.56
C TYR A 136 -11.15 -8.64 -19.01
N ARG A 137 -10.07 -8.02 -19.49
CA ARG A 137 -8.86 -8.73 -19.95
C ARG A 137 -8.04 -9.30 -18.79
N TYR A 138 -8.29 -8.85 -17.56
CA TYR A 138 -7.49 -9.14 -16.37
C TYR A 138 -8.25 -9.97 -15.32
N LEU A 139 -9.34 -10.63 -15.74
CA LEU A 139 -10.12 -11.51 -14.86
C LEU A 139 -9.36 -12.78 -14.46
N GLY A 140 -8.48 -13.29 -15.34
CA GLY A 140 -7.86 -14.60 -15.15
C GLY A 140 -8.92 -15.71 -15.19
N SER A 141 -8.95 -16.55 -14.14
CA SER A 141 -9.95 -17.62 -13.97
C SER A 141 -11.27 -17.15 -13.36
N ARG A 142 -11.39 -15.88 -12.96
CA ARG A 142 -12.58 -15.35 -12.30
C ARG A 142 -13.76 -15.24 -13.25
N LYS A 143 -14.95 -15.60 -12.76
CA LYS A 143 -16.21 -15.51 -13.50
C LYS A 143 -16.85 -14.11 -13.46
N ASN A 144 -16.48 -13.29 -12.47
CA ASN A 144 -16.93 -11.90 -12.33
C ASN A 144 -15.77 -11.02 -11.84
N ALA A 145 -15.94 -9.69 -11.94
CA ALA A 145 -14.98 -8.68 -11.51
C ALA A 145 -15.52 -7.85 -10.34
N ARG A 146 -16.39 -8.45 -9.52
CA ARG A 146 -17.13 -7.71 -8.50
C ARG A 146 -16.17 -7.12 -7.46
N SER A 147 -16.13 -5.80 -7.37
CA SER A 147 -15.04 -5.08 -6.68
C SER A 147 -15.08 -5.14 -5.16
N ASP A 148 -16.18 -5.63 -4.56
CA ASP A 148 -16.29 -5.88 -3.13
C ASP A 148 -15.74 -7.26 -2.73
N GLN A 149 -15.32 -8.10 -3.68
CA GLN A 149 -14.83 -9.46 -3.43
C GLN A 149 -13.37 -9.51 -2.96
N GLY A 150 -12.68 -8.36 -2.91
CA GLY A 150 -11.31 -8.26 -2.40
C GLY A 150 -10.27 -8.70 -3.42
N SER A 151 -10.45 -8.37 -4.70
CA SER A 151 -9.38 -8.59 -5.67
C SER A 151 -8.20 -7.67 -5.38
N PRO A 152 -6.95 -8.16 -5.47
CA PRO A 152 -5.78 -7.31 -5.36
C PRO A 152 -5.65 -6.30 -6.52
N TYR A 153 -6.47 -6.42 -7.56
CA TYR A 153 -6.50 -5.49 -8.70
C TYR A 153 -7.57 -4.41 -8.56
N ASP A 154 -8.27 -4.30 -7.43
CA ASP A 154 -9.37 -3.34 -7.26
C ASP A 154 -8.89 -2.13 -6.48
N LEU A 155 -7.89 -1.45 -7.03
CA LEU A 155 -7.14 -0.43 -6.30
C LEU A 155 -7.35 1.00 -6.82
N LEU A 156 -7.72 1.16 -8.09
CA LEU A 156 -7.81 2.46 -8.76
C LEU A 156 -9.19 2.73 -9.33
N PHE A 157 -9.53 4.01 -9.41
CA PHE A 157 -10.73 4.53 -10.03
C PHE A 157 -10.37 5.63 -11.04
N ARG A 158 -11.14 5.69 -12.13
CA ARG A 158 -10.95 6.69 -13.18
C ARG A 158 -12.02 7.76 -13.14
N THR A 159 -11.61 9.02 -13.02
CA THR A 159 -12.47 10.20 -13.15
C THR A 159 -12.21 10.96 -14.45
N GLY A 160 -13.14 11.86 -14.80
CA GLY A 160 -13.05 12.66 -16.02
C GLY A 160 -13.31 11.90 -17.32
N LYS A 161 -13.07 12.55 -18.45
CA LYS A 161 -13.28 11.99 -19.81
C LYS A 161 -12.13 12.40 -20.74
N LEU A 162 -11.77 11.48 -21.65
CA LEU A 162 -10.78 11.72 -22.72
C LEU A 162 -9.45 12.24 -22.16
N ARG A 163 -9.05 13.47 -22.52
CA ARG A 163 -7.79 14.10 -22.10
C ARG A 163 -7.79 14.50 -20.62
N ASN A 164 -8.96 14.64 -20.01
CA ASN A 164 -9.11 14.99 -18.58
C ASN A 164 -9.24 13.74 -17.71
N THR A 165 -8.87 12.58 -18.24
CA THR A 165 -8.89 11.33 -17.49
C THR A 165 -7.86 11.40 -16.37
N ARG A 166 -8.30 11.21 -15.13
CA ARG A 166 -7.44 11.07 -13.96
C ARG A 166 -7.64 9.71 -13.29
N TYR A 167 -6.59 9.25 -12.64
CA TYR A 167 -6.57 8.04 -11.82
C TYR A 167 -6.39 8.45 -10.37
N GLU A 168 -7.22 7.87 -9.51
CA GLU A 168 -7.24 8.07 -8.07
C GLU A 168 -7.46 6.73 -7.37
N LEU A 169 -7.31 6.68 -6.05
CA LEU A 169 -7.53 5.46 -5.28
C LEU A 169 -9.01 5.08 -5.29
N TYR A 170 -9.31 3.80 -5.54
CA TYR A 170 -10.67 3.31 -5.51
C TYR A 170 -11.16 3.13 -4.08
N VAL A 171 -11.99 4.05 -3.58
CA VAL A 171 -12.73 3.88 -2.32
C VAL A 171 -14.15 3.41 -2.63
N GLN A 172 -14.59 2.27 -2.08
CA GLN A 172 -15.90 1.69 -2.36
C GLN A 172 -17.05 2.61 -1.93
N GLU A 173 -16.89 3.29 -0.80
CA GLU A 173 -17.83 4.23 -0.19
C GLU A 173 -18.00 5.50 -1.03
N LEU A 174 -16.98 5.88 -1.80
CA LEU A 174 -17.02 7.04 -2.71
C LEU A 174 -17.48 6.66 -4.12
N HIS A 175 -17.04 5.51 -4.62
CA HIS A 175 -17.16 5.14 -6.03
C HIS A 175 -18.25 4.10 -6.32
N GLY A 176 -18.75 3.43 -5.28
CA GLY A 176 -19.68 2.31 -5.36
C GLY A 176 -19.00 1.01 -5.79
N VAL A 177 -19.74 -0.10 -5.77
CA VAL A 177 -19.25 -1.41 -6.20
C VAL A 177 -19.44 -1.58 -7.71
N TRP A 178 -18.41 -2.08 -8.37
CA TRP A 178 -18.34 -2.30 -9.81
C TRP A 178 -18.25 -3.78 -10.12
N ASP A 179 -18.81 -4.19 -11.25
CA ASP A 179 -18.64 -5.50 -11.86
C ASP A 179 -18.61 -5.34 -13.38
N ILE A 180 -18.58 -6.44 -14.12
CA ILE A 180 -18.69 -6.45 -15.58
C ILE A 180 -20.11 -6.88 -15.94
N SER A 181 -20.73 -6.19 -16.89
CA SER A 181 -22.08 -6.55 -17.35
C SER A 181 -22.10 -7.89 -18.10
N ASP A 182 -23.32 -8.34 -18.40
CA ASP A 182 -23.58 -9.62 -19.07
C ASP A 182 -22.92 -9.75 -20.45
N ASP A 183 -22.51 -8.63 -21.07
CA ASP A 183 -21.70 -8.61 -22.30
C ASP A 183 -20.24 -9.09 -22.10
N GLY A 184 -19.84 -9.32 -20.85
CA GLY A 184 -18.52 -9.78 -20.45
C GLY A 184 -17.40 -8.75 -20.65
N LYS A 185 -17.74 -7.48 -20.96
CA LYS A 185 -16.74 -6.46 -21.33
C LYS A 185 -16.95 -5.11 -20.66
N THR A 186 -18.20 -4.69 -20.48
CA THR A 186 -18.49 -3.32 -20.04
C THR A 186 -18.49 -3.23 -18.51
N PRO A 187 -17.65 -2.38 -17.91
CA PRO A 187 -17.69 -2.16 -16.47
C PRO A 187 -19.00 -1.43 -16.10
N LYS A 188 -19.72 -1.99 -15.14
CA LYS A 188 -21.00 -1.48 -14.65
C LYS A 188 -20.95 -1.33 -13.14
N ARG A 189 -21.35 -0.17 -12.65
CA ARG A 189 -21.58 0.04 -11.22
C ARG A 189 -22.84 -0.70 -10.80
N ILE A 190 -22.71 -1.67 -9.89
CA ILE A 190 -23.80 -2.51 -9.38
C ILE A 190 -24.39 -1.98 -8.07
N ILE A 191 -23.57 -1.29 -7.26
CA ILE A 191 -24.02 -0.64 -6.03
C ILE A 191 -23.57 0.82 -6.11
N SER A 192 -24.50 1.75 -5.99
CA SER A 192 -24.16 3.16 -5.93
C SER A 192 -23.83 3.56 -4.48
N PRO A 193 -22.82 4.43 -4.27
CA PRO A 193 -22.46 4.90 -2.95
C PRO A 193 -23.60 5.75 -2.37
N ARG A 194 -23.92 5.56 -1.08
CA ARG A 194 -24.95 6.38 -0.43
C ARG A 194 -24.40 7.77 -0.17
N GLN A 195 -25.28 8.75 -0.09
CA GLN A 195 -24.89 10.13 0.18
C GLN A 195 -24.21 10.26 1.55
N CYS A 196 -24.67 9.51 2.55
CA CYS A 196 -24.05 9.44 3.88
C CYS A 196 -22.62 8.88 3.84
N ASP A 197 -22.38 7.81 3.07
CA ASP A 197 -21.07 7.16 2.98
C ASP A 197 -20.03 8.12 2.40
N ARG A 198 -20.46 8.93 1.42
CA ARG A 198 -19.63 9.96 0.80
C ARG A 198 -19.25 11.09 1.76
N LEU A 199 -20.24 11.63 2.47
CA LEU A 199 -20.04 12.69 3.46
C LEU A 199 -19.13 12.25 4.61
N VAL A 200 -19.23 11.01 5.05
CA VAL A 200 -18.36 10.47 6.12
C VAL A 200 -16.91 10.40 5.66
N VAL A 201 -16.64 9.96 4.42
CA VAL A 201 -15.28 9.89 3.90
C VAL A 201 -14.71 11.28 3.61
N GLU A 202 -15.51 12.18 3.03
CA GLU A 202 -15.10 13.56 2.75
C GLU A 202 -14.80 14.33 4.05
N ALA A 203 -15.68 14.26 5.06
CA ALA A 203 -15.44 14.90 6.36
C ALA A 203 -14.20 14.32 7.07
N ARG A 204 -13.97 13.01 6.91
CA ARG A 204 -12.77 12.36 7.43
C ARG A 204 -11.51 12.91 6.75
N ASP A 205 -11.49 12.99 5.43
CA ASP A 205 -10.32 13.47 4.70
C ASP A 205 -10.06 14.98 4.95
N GLU A 206 -11.10 15.78 5.17
CA GLU A 206 -10.98 17.18 5.63
C GLU A 206 -10.36 17.30 7.03
N LEU A 207 -10.77 16.46 7.98
CA LEU A 207 -10.19 16.40 9.33
C LEU A 207 -8.69 16.05 9.30
N PHE A 208 -8.21 15.37 8.26
CA PHE A 208 -6.81 14.96 8.09
C PHE A 208 -5.98 15.90 7.21
N ALA A 209 -6.57 16.95 6.63
CA ALA A 209 -5.90 17.84 5.67
C ALA A 209 -4.95 18.87 6.31
N ASP A 210 -5.13 19.19 7.60
CA ASP A 210 -4.39 20.23 8.33
C ASP A 210 -3.12 19.72 9.06
N LEU A 211 -2.68 18.50 8.75
CA LEU A 211 -1.53 17.86 9.40
C LEU A 211 -0.19 18.20 8.69
N SER A 212 0.86 18.39 9.48
CA SER A 212 2.25 18.76 9.12
C SER A 212 3.04 17.65 8.41
N GLU A 213 4.23 17.97 7.86
CA GLU A 213 5.09 17.02 7.12
C GLU A 213 5.58 15.80 7.93
N GLU A 214 5.76 15.92 9.26
CA GLU A 214 6.05 14.77 10.13
C GLU A 214 4.82 13.86 10.32
N GLU A 215 3.61 14.43 10.23
CA GLU A 215 2.34 13.70 10.22
C GLU A 215 2.00 13.12 8.83
N VAL A 216 2.79 13.43 7.78
CA VAL A 216 2.69 12.76 6.46
C VAL A 216 3.21 11.32 6.50
N ASP A 217 4.15 10.99 7.39
CA ASP A 217 4.47 9.59 7.69
C ASP A 217 3.29 8.88 8.37
N SER A 218 2.58 9.60 9.25
CA SER A 218 1.28 9.18 9.77
C SER A 218 0.20 9.09 8.69
N ARG A 219 0.29 9.83 7.58
CA ARG A 219 -0.56 9.70 6.39
C ARG A 219 -0.25 8.41 5.61
N LEU A 220 0.99 7.93 5.65
CA LEU A 220 1.39 6.61 5.15
C LEU A 220 0.89 5.48 6.07
N LYS A 221 0.90 5.68 7.39
CA LYS A 221 0.19 4.83 8.37
C LYS A 221 -1.33 4.87 8.17
N ALA A 222 -1.94 6.03 7.95
CA ALA A 222 -3.37 6.18 7.70
C ALA A 222 -3.78 5.68 6.30
N LEU A 223 -2.89 5.75 5.31
CA LEU A 223 -3.06 5.10 4.00
C LEU A 223 -2.86 3.59 4.12
N ARG A 224 -1.95 3.10 4.98
CA ARG A 224 -1.94 1.70 5.42
C ARG A 224 -3.26 1.35 6.11
N GLU A 225 -3.82 2.19 6.98
CA GLU A 225 -5.15 2.02 7.58
C GLU A 225 -6.29 2.06 6.55
N VAL A 226 -6.17 2.83 5.47
CA VAL A 226 -7.12 2.87 4.34
C VAL A 226 -6.98 1.65 3.44
N VAL A 227 -5.77 1.16 3.20
CA VAL A 227 -5.50 -0.11 2.51
C VAL A 227 -5.95 -1.30 3.36
N ILE A 228 -5.76 -1.23 4.68
CA ILE A 228 -6.37 -2.10 5.70
C ILE A 228 -7.90 -2.01 5.60
N ARG A 229 -8.46 -0.81 5.38
CA ARG A 229 -9.91 -0.57 5.14
C ARG A 229 -10.42 -1.08 3.79
N GLN A 230 -9.57 -1.19 2.76
CA GLN A 230 -9.94 -1.74 1.45
C GLN A 230 -9.71 -3.25 1.34
N GLY A 231 -8.77 -3.81 2.12
CA GLY A 231 -8.68 -5.24 2.42
C GLY A 231 -9.71 -5.71 3.44
N GLN A 232 -10.27 -4.79 4.22
CA GLN A 232 -11.23 -5.05 5.29
C GLN A 232 -12.48 -5.78 4.82
N PRO A 233 -13.13 -5.51 3.67
CA PRO A 233 -14.34 -6.25 3.29
C PRO A 233 -14.07 -7.75 3.15
N ALA A 234 -12.94 -8.14 2.56
CA ALA A 234 -12.58 -9.55 2.41
C ALA A 234 -12.04 -10.16 3.70
N PHE A 235 -11.16 -9.46 4.41
CA PHE A 235 -10.61 -9.91 5.69
C PHE A 235 -11.71 -10.04 6.77
N ARG A 236 -12.57 -9.03 6.88
CA ARG A 236 -13.76 -9.02 7.74
C ARG A 236 -14.71 -10.15 7.37
N ARG A 237 -14.97 -10.41 6.08
CA ARG A 237 -15.81 -11.57 5.69
C ARG A 237 -15.20 -12.89 6.16
N LYS A 238 -13.89 -13.10 5.95
CA LYS A 238 -13.19 -14.30 6.42
C LYS A 238 -13.27 -14.45 7.95
N LEU A 239 -13.10 -13.35 8.69
CA LEU A 239 -13.23 -13.35 10.15
C LEU A 239 -14.67 -13.59 10.61
N ILE A 240 -15.67 -12.97 9.97
CA ILE A 240 -17.09 -13.24 10.24
C ILE A 240 -17.41 -14.72 10.03
N GLU A 241 -16.92 -15.32 8.95
CA GLU A 241 -17.11 -16.75 8.68
C GLU A 241 -16.40 -17.63 9.73
N ALA A 242 -15.12 -17.37 10.00
CA ALA A 242 -14.33 -18.17 10.94
C ALA A 242 -14.81 -18.09 12.39
N TYR A 243 -15.27 -16.92 12.84
CA TYR A 243 -15.79 -16.69 14.19
C TYR A 243 -17.30 -16.88 14.29
N GLU A 244 -17.95 -17.39 13.24
CA GLU A 244 -19.39 -17.66 13.19
C GLU A 244 -20.24 -16.40 13.51
N GLY A 245 -19.75 -15.24 13.07
CA GLY A 245 -20.40 -13.94 13.27
C GLY A 245 -20.46 -13.47 14.72
N LYS A 246 -19.54 -13.93 15.59
CA LYS A 246 -19.50 -13.56 17.01
C LYS A 246 -18.17 -12.93 17.40
N CYS A 247 -18.23 -11.95 18.28
CA CYS A 247 -17.04 -11.37 18.91
C CYS A 247 -16.22 -12.46 19.61
N ALA A 248 -14.91 -12.47 19.40
CA ALA A 248 -13.96 -13.40 19.98
C ALA A 248 -13.84 -13.26 21.51
N VAL A 249 -14.13 -12.07 22.04
CA VAL A 249 -14.04 -11.76 23.48
C VAL A 249 -15.39 -11.86 24.17
N THR A 250 -16.42 -11.19 23.64
CA THR A 250 -17.72 -11.05 24.33
C THR A 250 -18.81 -11.99 23.82
N GLY A 251 -18.56 -12.70 22.71
CA GLY A 251 -19.59 -13.53 22.07
C GLY A 251 -20.74 -12.74 21.41
N CYS A 252 -20.69 -11.40 21.41
CA CYS A 252 -21.67 -10.54 20.74
C CYS A 252 -21.89 -10.95 19.28
N SER A 253 -23.13 -11.22 18.88
CA SER A 253 -23.51 -11.65 17.53
C SER A 253 -24.11 -10.55 16.65
N ILE A 254 -24.14 -9.31 17.16
CA ILE A 254 -24.69 -8.16 16.42
C ILE A 254 -23.64 -7.71 15.41
N GLN A 255 -23.72 -8.20 14.17
CA GLN A 255 -22.67 -8.02 13.16
C GLN A 255 -22.32 -6.55 12.85
N VAL A 256 -23.26 -5.62 12.99
CA VAL A 256 -22.99 -4.18 12.79
C VAL A 256 -22.06 -3.60 13.87
N LEU A 257 -21.98 -4.23 15.04
CA LEU A 257 -21.07 -3.84 16.12
C LEU A 257 -19.74 -4.60 16.08
N LEU A 258 -19.55 -5.51 15.10
CA LEU A 258 -18.32 -6.29 14.97
C LEU A 258 -17.35 -5.60 14.03
N GLU A 259 -16.06 -5.79 14.25
CA GLU A 259 -14.95 -5.22 13.50
C GLU A 259 -13.83 -6.25 13.35
N ALA A 260 -13.10 -6.14 12.25
CA ALA A 260 -11.95 -6.99 11.97
C ALA A 260 -10.70 -6.30 12.51
N ALA A 261 -10.21 -6.81 13.64
CA ALA A 261 -8.99 -6.35 14.28
C ALA A 261 -7.79 -7.14 13.74
N HIS A 262 -6.72 -6.46 13.38
CA HIS A 262 -5.44 -7.12 13.14
C HIS A 262 -4.72 -7.28 14.48
N ILE A 263 -4.02 -8.39 14.66
CA ILE A 263 -3.25 -8.62 15.88
C ILE A 263 -1.95 -7.78 15.86
N ILE A 264 -1.28 -7.70 14.72
CA ILE A 264 -0.07 -6.89 14.53
C ILE A 264 -0.30 -5.82 13.45
N PRO A 265 0.47 -4.70 13.47
CA PRO A 265 0.41 -3.70 12.42
C PRO A 265 0.58 -4.30 11.02
N TYR A 266 -0.12 -3.74 10.04
CA TYR A 266 -0.18 -4.29 8.69
C TYR A 266 1.15 -4.14 7.91
N GLU A 267 1.76 -5.27 7.54
CA GLU A 267 2.93 -5.35 6.65
C GLU A 267 2.59 -6.05 5.32
N GLY A 268 1.57 -5.57 4.60
CA GLY A 268 1.28 -5.98 3.22
C GLY A 268 0.27 -7.13 3.04
N LEU A 269 0.10 -7.56 1.77
CA LEU A 269 -1.03 -8.40 1.31
C LEU A 269 -1.12 -9.81 1.95
N TRP A 270 -0.01 -10.35 2.44
CA TRP A 270 0.05 -11.64 3.12
C TRP A 270 -0.63 -11.64 4.51
N HIS A 271 -0.93 -10.45 5.06
CA HIS A 271 -1.50 -10.29 6.39
C HIS A 271 -3.04 -10.40 6.46
N THR A 272 -3.72 -10.76 5.37
CA THR A 272 -5.20 -10.93 5.31
C THR A 272 -5.69 -12.37 5.59
N GLN A 273 -4.89 -13.14 6.33
CA GLN A 273 -5.23 -14.50 6.78
C GLN A 273 -5.95 -14.45 8.12
N VAL A 274 -6.91 -15.37 8.33
CA VAL A 274 -7.74 -15.39 9.56
C VAL A 274 -6.89 -15.45 10.83
N GLN A 275 -5.78 -16.17 10.79
CA GLN A 275 -4.83 -16.34 11.90
C GLN A 275 -4.12 -15.05 12.33
N HIS A 276 -4.23 -13.96 11.57
CA HIS A 276 -3.63 -12.65 11.89
C HIS A 276 -4.65 -11.66 12.47
N GLY A 277 -5.90 -12.09 12.70
CA GLY A 277 -6.93 -11.20 13.18
C GLY A 277 -7.93 -11.82 14.15
N LEU A 278 -8.63 -10.92 14.81
CA LEU A 278 -9.73 -11.21 15.71
C LEU A 278 -10.99 -10.50 15.21
N LEU A 279 -12.14 -11.14 15.33
CA LEU A 279 -13.43 -10.48 15.16
C LEU A 279 -13.85 -9.90 16.50
N LEU A 280 -13.82 -8.58 16.67
CA LEU A 280 -14.06 -7.91 17.95
C LEU A 280 -15.29 -7.01 17.89
N LYS A 281 -15.93 -6.78 19.02
CA LYS A 281 -16.95 -5.72 19.16
C LYS A 281 -16.22 -4.35 19.11
N THR A 282 -16.80 -3.31 18.53
CA THR A 282 -16.16 -1.99 18.33
C THR A 282 -15.46 -1.43 19.58
N ASP A 283 -16.08 -1.53 20.76
CA ASP A 283 -15.46 -1.07 22.00
C ASP A 283 -14.30 -1.97 22.45
N ILE A 284 -14.44 -3.29 22.33
CA ILE A 284 -13.36 -4.24 22.62
C ILE A 284 -12.19 -4.07 21.66
N HIS A 285 -12.46 -3.80 20.38
CA HIS A 285 -11.44 -3.48 19.39
C HIS A 285 -10.66 -2.23 19.80
N THR A 286 -11.37 -1.19 20.24
CA THR A 286 -10.73 0.04 20.75
C THR A 286 -9.85 -0.22 21.98
N LEU A 287 -10.29 -1.08 22.91
CA LEU A 287 -9.47 -1.46 24.08
C LEU A 287 -8.25 -2.30 23.69
N PHE A 288 -8.41 -3.16 22.69
CA PHE A 288 -7.32 -4.00 22.16
C PHE A 288 -6.24 -3.14 21.50
N ASP A 289 -6.63 -2.26 20.57
CA ASP A 289 -5.71 -1.37 19.85
C ASP A 289 -4.95 -0.41 20.78
N ARG A 290 -5.58 -0.01 21.90
CA ARG A 290 -4.96 0.87 22.92
C ARG A 290 -4.11 0.11 23.94
N GLY A 291 -3.93 -1.20 23.79
CA GLY A 291 -3.17 -2.01 24.76
C GLY A 291 -3.83 -2.18 26.13
N LEU A 292 -5.09 -1.75 26.29
CA LEU A 292 -5.85 -1.88 27.53
C LEU A 292 -6.42 -3.29 27.71
N LEU A 293 -6.52 -4.04 26.61
CA LEU A 293 -6.91 -5.45 26.56
C LEU A 293 -5.91 -6.22 25.67
N TRP A 294 -5.44 -7.38 26.11
CA TRP A 294 -4.61 -8.26 25.29
C TRP A 294 -4.95 -9.73 25.54
N ILE A 295 -4.40 -10.62 24.71
CA ILE A 295 -4.54 -12.07 24.87
C ILE A 295 -3.18 -12.65 25.26
N ASP A 296 -3.13 -13.44 26.32
CA ASP A 296 -1.89 -14.11 26.74
C ASP A 296 -1.62 -15.41 25.95
N SER A 297 -0.43 -15.99 26.15
CA SER A 297 -0.01 -17.24 25.49
C SER A 297 -0.88 -18.46 25.83
N LYS A 298 -1.79 -18.37 26.80
CA LYS A 298 -2.77 -19.41 27.14
C LYS A 298 -4.14 -19.13 26.53
N MET A 299 -4.24 -18.18 25.60
CA MET A 299 -5.48 -17.69 25.00
C MET A 299 -6.47 -17.13 26.04
N LEU A 300 -5.95 -16.55 27.13
CA LEU A 300 -6.77 -15.87 28.13
C LEU A 300 -6.77 -14.37 27.86
N ILE A 301 -7.94 -13.78 28.01
CA ILE A 301 -8.13 -12.33 27.95
C ILE A 301 -7.50 -11.72 29.20
N ARG A 302 -6.77 -10.62 29.00
CA ARG A 302 -6.11 -9.85 30.05
C ARG A 302 -6.41 -8.38 29.89
N LEU A 303 -6.50 -7.68 31.02
CA LEU A 303 -6.83 -6.25 31.06
C LEU A 303 -5.76 -5.46 31.79
N SER A 304 -5.64 -4.19 31.41
CA SER A 304 -4.83 -3.23 32.15
C SER A 304 -5.47 -2.91 33.49
N ASP A 305 -4.66 -2.61 34.50
CA ASP A 305 -5.13 -2.17 35.83
C ASP A 305 -5.98 -0.89 35.72
N LEU A 306 -5.84 -0.11 34.65
CA LEU A 306 -6.67 1.06 34.36
C LEU A 306 -8.16 0.71 34.14
N LEU A 307 -8.47 -0.53 33.78
CA LEU A 307 -9.84 -1.03 33.62
C LEU A 307 -10.37 -1.74 34.88
N ALA A 308 -9.58 -1.81 35.95
CA ALA A 308 -10.01 -2.42 37.21
C ALA A 308 -11.24 -1.69 37.77
N GLY A 309 -12.28 -2.45 38.13
CA GLY A 309 -13.54 -1.90 38.65
C GLY A 309 -14.49 -1.31 37.62
N THR A 310 -14.18 -1.38 36.32
CA THR A 310 -15.10 -1.07 35.23
C THR A 310 -15.97 -2.28 34.87
N GLU A 311 -16.98 -2.07 34.03
CA GLU A 311 -17.82 -3.14 33.47
C GLU A 311 -17.02 -4.17 32.64
N TYR A 312 -15.80 -3.85 32.22
CA TYR A 312 -14.94 -4.75 31.46
C TYR A 312 -14.17 -5.72 32.36
N ALA A 313 -14.06 -5.46 33.67
CA ALA A 313 -13.25 -6.24 34.60
C ALA A 313 -13.62 -7.74 34.62
N GLU A 314 -14.89 -8.07 34.36
CA GLU A 314 -15.37 -9.46 34.29
C GLU A 314 -14.76 -10.26 33.13
N LEU A 315 -14.19 -9.58 32.12
CA LEU A 315 -13.54 -10.23 30.97
C LEU A 315 -12.15 -10.75 31.29
N ASP A 316 -11.48 -10.24 32.35
CA ASP A 316 -10.15 -10.69 32.70
C ASP A 316 -10.13 -12.17 33.11
N GLY A 317 -9.17 -12.91 32.57
CA GLY A 317 -9.02 -14.35 32.78
C GLY A 317 -10.02 -15.23 32.05
N GLN A 318 -10.97 -14.68 31.28
CA GLN A 318 -11.84 -15.48 30.43
C GLN A 318 -11.06 -16.06 29.24
N LYS A 319 -11.52 -17.20 28.72
CA LYS A 319 -10.94 -17.80 27.51
C LYS A 319 -11.41 -17.08 26.27
N LEU A 320 -10.48 -16.77 25.37
CA LEU A 320 -10.79 -16.30 24.04
C LEU A 320 -11.64 -17.34 23.29
N ARG A 321 -12.71 -16.92 22.63
CA ARG A 321 -13.45 -17.76 21.69
C ARG A 321 -12.61 -17.94 20.44
N LEU A 322 -12.26 -19.18 20.15
CA LEU A 322 -11.46 -19.55 18.97
C LEU A 322 -12.37 -20.07 17.84
N PRO A 323 -11.96 -19.91 16.56
CA PRO A 323 -12.61 -20.57 15.44
C PRO A 323 -12.68 -22.09 15.61
N SER A 324 -13.72 -22.71 15.05
CA SER A 324 -13.90 -24.16 15.10
C SER A 324 -12.80 -24.92 14.34
N ASP A 325 -12.26 -24.32 13.28
CA ASP A 325 -11.09 -24.83 12.55
C ASP A 325 -9.79 -24.32 13.19
N LYS A 326 -8.93 -25.25 13.64
CA LYS A 326 -7.62 -24.93 14.22
C LYS A 326 -6.69 -24.17 13.28
N ARG A 327 -6.86 -24.31 11.95
CA ARG A 327 -6.07 -23.57 10.94
C ARG A 327 -6.37 -22.08 10.93
N HIS A 328 -7.45 -21.67 11.58
CA HIS A 328 -7.87 -20.28 11.69
C HIS A 328 -7.59 -19.68 13.06
N TRP A 329 -6.94 -20.42 13.95
CA TRP A 329 -6.58 -19.89 15.27
C TRP A 329 -5.58 -18.74 15.12
N PRO A 330 -5.69 -17.71 15.97
CA PRO A 330 -4.72 -16.63 16.00
C PRO A 330 -3.32 -17.20 16.29
N LEU A 331 -2.31 -16.69 15.59
CA LEU A 331 -0.94 -17.10 15.82
C LEU A 331 -0.46 -16.56 17.18
N GLU A 332 0.01 -17.47 18.04
CA GLU A 332 0.51 -17.13 19.38
C GLU A 332 1.64 -16.10 19.32
N ILE A 333 2.56 -16.24 18.36
CA ILE A 333 3.67 -15.30 18.16
C ILE A 333 3.18 -13.87 17.89
N HIS A 334 2.11 -13.68 17.11
CA HIS A 334 1.55 -12.35 16.85
C HIS A 334 0.88 -11.76 18.10
N LEU A 335 0.23 -12.59 18.92
CA LEU A 335 -0.38 -12.12 20.18
C LEU A 335 0.70 -11.66 21.18
N GLU A 336 1.84 -12.35 21.22
CA GLU A 336 3.00 -11.95 22.02
C GLU A 336 3.62 -10.65 21.52
N GLU A 337 3.81 -10.50 20.20
CA GLU A 337 4.31 -9.28 19.56
C GLU A 337 3.40 -8.07 19.81
N HIS A 338 2.07 -8.25 19.69
CA HIS A 338 1.10 -7.20 20.01
C HIS A 338 1.25 -6.68 21.44
N ARG A 339 1.47 -7.59 22.40
CA ARG A 339 1.67 -7.21 23.80
C ARG A 339 2.95 -6.42 24.01
N GLN A 340 4.03 -6.78 23.31
CA GLN A 340 5.29 -6.03 23.39
C GLN A 340 5.11 -4.61 22.84
N TYR A 341 4.52 -4.48 21.65
CA TYR A 341 4.22 -3.18 21.02
C TYR A 341 3.41 -2.26 21.93
N CYS A 342 2.32 -2.77 22.50
CA CYS A 342 1.47 -1.99 23.40
C CYS A 342 2.16 -1.55 24.69
N ASN A 343 3.08 -2.36 25.22
CA ASN A 343 3.85 -2.00 26.42
C ASN A 343 4.85 -0.88 26.13
N GLU A 344 5.41 -0.80 24.93
CA GLU A 344 6.34 0.26 24.54
C GLU A 344 5.61 1.61 24.43
N GLU A 345 4.45 1.67 23.76
CA GLU A 345 3.67 2.90 23.63
C GLU A 345 3.04 3.42 24.95
N LEU A 346 2.72 2.52 25.89
CA LEU A 346 2.21 2.89 27.21
C LEU A 346 3.30 3.43 28.15
N ASN A 347 4.58 3.17 27.88
CA ASN A 347 5.70 3.65 28.69
C ASN A 347 6.31 4.97 28.19
N GLU A 348 5.94 5.43 26.99
CA GLU A 348 6.41 6.70 26.40
C GLU A 348 5.45 7.88 26.63
N ASN A 349 4.28 7.64 27.23
CA ASN A 349 3.29 8.64 27.66
C ASN A 349 3.14 8.66 29.18
#